data_AF-A0A0G0PFT8-F1
#
_entry.id   AF-A0A0G0PFT8-F1
#
_cell.length_a   1.000
_cell.length_b   1.000
_cell.length_c   1.000
_cell.angle_alpha   90.00
_cell.angle_beta   90.00
_cell.angle_gamma   90.00
#
_symmetry.space_group_name_H-M   'P 1'
#
loop_
_entity.id
_entity.type
_entity.pdbx_description
1 polymer ?
#
loop_
_entity_poly.entity_id
_entity_poly.type
_entity_poly.pdbx_seq_one_letter_code
_entity_poly.pdbx_strand_id
1 'polypeptide(L)'
;MDFINWTLIYPFTQWGNFPGYVQIGLSKKEFLLLVILLAPLLLGIRKLKWNFLLILFLTSSLIMIYPRFSFFHFQAPLAFLAIIFGYYLSKVKVDARITILYGFLLIATIALPTLKRDWGKDTRFYNSDDLTHAKLVQEVVHKNEPVYFLGPHSSLYALANRVPPKPWADNFGWYYEIGGVQGETISRWGDDPPEYVFWQLPESGNWFDLGTYQPRQIADFIEANYAKGEKIWDNVYIWRKNAN
;
A
#
# COMPACT_ATOMS: atom_id res chain seq x y z
N MET A 1 18.39 -5.35 -16.32
CA MET A 1 17.48 -4.29 -16.81
C MET A 1 16.29 -4.08 -15.89
N ASP A 2 15.90 -5.12 -15.14
CA ASP A 2 14.72 -5.16 -14.26
C ASP A 2 14.66 -3.99 -13.28
N PHE A 3 15.74 -3.70 -12.54
CA PHE A 3 15.72 -2.62 -11.53
C PHE A 3 15.34 -1.25 -12.10
N ILE A 4 15.93 -0.84 -13.24
CA ILE A 4 15.65 0.46 -13.86
C ILE A 4 14.21 0.49 -14.38
N ASN A 5 13.74 -0.60 -14.97
CA ASN A 5 12.37 -0.71 -15.46
C ASN A 5 11.36 -0.53 -14.31
N TRP A 6 11.54 -1.30 -13.24
CA TRP A 6 10.65 -1.30 -12.08
C TRP A 6 10.74 -0.02 -11.22
N THR A 7 11.91 0.61 -11.14
CA THR A 7 12.13 1.76 -10.26
C THR A 7 11.89 3.10 -10.94
N LEU A 8 12.12 3.18 -12.26
CA LEU A 8 12.05 4.44 -13.00
C LEU A 8 11.04 4.34 -14.15
N ILE A 9 11.26 3.44 -15.12
CA ILE A 9 10.51 3.50 -16.39
C ILE A 9 9.01 3.22 -16.19
N TYR A 10 8.64 2.13 -15.52
CA TYR A 10 7.24 1.78 -15.33
C TYR A 10 6.46 2.79 -14.48
N PRO A 11 6.98 3.28 -13.34
CA PRO A 11 6.33 4.36 -12.60
C PRO A 11 6.05 5.61 -13.45
N PHE A 12 7.02 6.05 -14.27
CA PHE A 12 6.90 7.28 -15.04
C PHE A 12 6.13 7.13 -16.37
N THR A 13 6.06 5.93 -16.95
CA THR A 13 5.50 5.74 -18.30
C THR A 13 4.29 4.83 -18.39
N GLN A 14 4.12 3.88 -17.45
CA GLN A 14 3.09 2.84 -17.53
C GLN A 14 2.04 3.00 -16.43
N TRP A 15 2.46 3.08 -15.16
CA TRP A 15 1.57 2.98 -14.00
C TRP A 15 0.49 4.06 -13.97
N GLY A 16 0.80 5.29 -14.37
CA GLY A 16 -0.16 6.39 -14.46
C GLY A 16 -1.38 6.12 -15.35
N ASN A 17 -1.27 5.19 -16.31
CA ASN A 17 -2.34 4.86 -17.24
C ASN A 17 -3.30 3.78 -16.69
N PHE A 18 -2.96 3.14 -15.57
CA PHE A 18 -3.78 2.07 -15.01
C PHE A 18 -4.98 2.62 -14.21
N PRO A 19 -6.19 2.08 -14.43
CA PRO A 19 -7.36 2.44 -13.64
C PRO A 19 -7.09 2.27 -12.14
N GLY A 20 -7.49 3.27 -11.35
CA GLY A 20 -7.32 3.25 -9.89
C GLY A 20 -5.90 3.49 -9.39
N TYR A 21 -4.87 3.56 -10.24
CA TYR A 21 -3.50 3.86 -9.80
C TYR A 21 -3.36 5.32 -9.34
N VAL A 22 -3.87 6.27 -10.13
CA VAL A 22 -3.90 7.69 -9.77
C VAL A 22 -5.20 8.01 -9.02
N GLN A 23 -5.07 8.41 -7.76
CA GLN A 23 -6.20 8.71 -6.87
C GLN A 23 -5.86 9.93 -5.99
N ILE A 24 -6.03 11.13 -6.54
CA ILE A 24 -5.72 12.40 -5.85
C ILE A 24 -6.98 13.10 -5.32
N GLY A 25 -8.17 12.55 -5.57
CA GLY A 25 -9.44 13.14 -5.15
C GLY A 25 -9.53 13.31 -3.63
N LEU A 26 -9.47 14.56 -3.17
CA LEU A 26 -9.64 14.90 -1.76
C LEU A 26 -11.12 15.03 -1.42
N SER A 27 -11.57 14.33 -0.38
CA SER A 27 -12.86 14.62 0.25
C SER A 27 -12.82 16.00 0.93
N LYS A 28 -14.02 16.58 1.16
CA LYS A 28 -14.14 17.86 1.89
C LYS A 28 -13.46 17.82 3.26
N LYS A 29 -13.52 16.68 3.95
CA LYS A 29 -12.88 16.46 5.25
C LYS A 29 -11.35 16.46 5.11
N GLU A 30 -10.81 15.74 4.14
CA GLU A 30 -9.36 15.69 3.89
C GLU A 30 -8.81 17.05 3.50
N PHE A 31 -9.53 17.79 2.66
CA PHE A 31 -9.17 19.16 2.30
C PHE A 31 -9.14 20.08 3.53
N LEU A 32 -10.16 20.03 4.39
CA LEU A 32 -10.19 20.82 5.63
C LEU A 32 -9.01 20.47 6.55
N LEU A 33 -8.72 19.19 6.73
CA LEU A 33 -7.58 18.73 7.53
C LEU A 33 -6.25 19.23 6.94
N LEU A 34 -6.07 19.20 5.62
CA LEU A 34 -4.89 19.77 4.97
C LEU A 34 -4.77 21.27 5.22
N VAL A 35 -5.87 22.03 5.13
CA VAL A 35 -5.87 23.47 5.45
C VAL A 35 -5.45 23.71 6.90
N ILE A 36 -5.96 22.93 7.85
CA ILE A 36 -5.57 23.04 9.27
C ILE A 36 -4.08 22.71 9.45
N LEU A 37 -3.58 21.64 8.82
CA LEU A 37 -2.16 21.25 8.92
C LEU A 37 -1.23 22.27 8.27
N LEU A 38 -1.66 22.91 7.19
CA LEU A 38 -0.89 23.92 6.46
C LEU A 38 -1.08 25.34 7.01
N ALA A 39 -2.06 25.58 7.89
CA ALA A 39 -2.35 26.93 8.39
C ALA A 39 -1.11 27.67 8.95
N PRO A 40 -0.21 27.04 9.73
CA PRO A 40 0.98 27.74 10.20
C PRO A 40 1.94 28.14 9.08
N LEU A 41 2.05 27.30 8.04
CA LEU A 41 2.84 27.60 6.85
C LEU A 41 2.28 28.83 6.13
N LEU A 42 0.95 28.85 5.92
CA LEU A 42 0.24 29.92 5.21
C LEU A 42 0.33 31.26 5.95
N LEU A 43 0.22 31.23 7.29
CA LEU A 43 0.35 32.43 8.13
C LEU A 43 1.80 32.90 8.29
N GLY A 44 2.76 31.98 8.12
CA GLY A 44 4.18 32.23 8.34
C GLY A 44 5.02 32.51 7.10
N ILE A 45 4.48 32.25 5.90
CA ILE A 45 5.24 32.26 4.64
C ILE A 45 6.02 33.55 4.38
N ARG A 46 5.46 34.71 4.78
CA ARG A 46 6.08 36.02 4.62
C ARG A 46 7.15 36.36 5.66
N LYS A 47 7.12 35.67 6.81
CA LYS A 47 8.01 35.93 7.96
C LYS A 47 9.14 34.92 8.07
N LEU A 48 9.04 33.80 7.36
CA LEU A 48 10.05 32.76 7.32
C LEU A 48 11.20 33.19 6.39
N LYS A 49 12.41 33.28 6.95
CA LYS A 49 13.62 33.16 6.14
C LYS A 49 13.74 31.70 5.73
N TRP A 50 13.36 31.42 4.50
CA TRP A 50 13.30 30.07 3.99
C TRP A 50 14.70 29.48 3.86
N ASN A 51 14.93 28.37 4.55
CA ASN A 51 16.10 27.54 4.30
C ASN A 51 15.83 26.71 3.04
N PHE A 52 16.71 26.83 2.04
CA PHE A 52 16.61 26.09 0.78
C PHE A 52 16.40 24.59 1.00
N LEU A 53 17.13 23.98 1.94
CA LEU A 53 17.00 22.55 2.22
C LEU A 53 15.61 22.19 2.76
N LEU A 54 15.04 23.06 3.60
CA LEU A 54 13.71 22.83 4.18
C LEU A 54 12.61 22.92 3.12
N ILE A 55 12.71 23.88 2.17
CA ILE A 55 11.82 23.96 1.02
C ILE A 55 11.99 22.72 0.14
N LEU A 56 13.22 22.35 -0.18
CA LEU A 56 13.52 21.20 -1.04
C LEU A 56 12.91 19.93 -0.46
N PHE A 57 13.17 19.64 0.82
CA PHE A 57 12.63 18.46 1.48
C PHE A 57 11.11 18.48 1.60
N LEU A 58 10.50 19.61 1.97
CA LEU A 58 9.05 19.72 2.00
C LEU A 58 8.46 19.45 0.61
N THR A 59 8.99 20.10 -0.43
CA THR A 59 8.50 19.95 -1.81
C THR A 59 8.67 18.52 -2.32
N SER A 60 9.85 17.92 -2.13
CA SER A 60 10.08 16.52 -2.48
C SER A 60 9.12 15.59 -1.74
N SER A 61 8.88 15.82 -0.45
CA SER A 61 7.94 15.00 0.33
C SER A 61 6.48 15.15 -0.13
N LEU A 62 6.08 16.35 -0.59
CA LEU A 62 4.75 16.59 -1.14
C LEU A 62 4.57 15.92 -2.50
N ILE A 63 5.62 15.89 -3.35
CA ILE A 63 5.60 15.18 -4.63
C ILE A 63 5.38 13.68 -4.39
N MET A 64 5.95 13.10 -3.32
CA MET A 64 5.77 11.68 -2.97
C MET A 64 4.34 11.29 -2.57
N ILE A 65 3.42 12.26 -2.42
CA ILE A 65 2.00 11.97 -2.24
C ILE A 65 1.34 11.55 -3.57
N TYR A 66 1.89 12.00 -4.70
CA TYR A 66 1.50 11.50 -6.02
C TYR A 66 2.04 10.07 -6.19
N PRO A 67 1.26 9.12 -6.73
CA PRO A 67 0.00 9.29 -7.48
C PRO A 67 -1.28 9.09 -6.67
N ARG A 68 -1.19 8.68 -5.40
CA ARG A 68 -2.34 8.35 -4.55
C ARG A 68 -2.29 9.12 -3.24
N PHE A 69 -3.20 10.07 -3.10
CA PHE A 69 -3.35 10.79 -1.84
C PHE A 69 -3.88 9.84 -0.75
N SER A 70 -3.15 9.78 0.35
CA SER A 70 -3.61 9.27 1.62
C SER A 70 -2.82 9.96 2.71
N PHE A 71 -3.42 10.22 3.87
CA PHE A 71 -2.67 10.75 5.03
C PHE A 71 -1.51 9.85 5.46
N PHE A 72 -1.50 8.57 5.07
CA PHE A 72 -0.35 7.69 5.23
C PHE A 72 0.88 8.20 4.47
N HIS A 73 0.73 8.64 3.22
CA HIS A 73 1.82 9.24 2.44
C HIS A 73 2.20 10.65 2.92
N PHE A 74 1.36 11.27 3.77
CA PHE A 74 1.60 12.61 4.31
C PHE A 74 2.53 12.64 5.54
N GLN A 75 3.06 11.49 5.98
CA GLN A 75 3.95 11.40 7.15
C GLN A 75 5.21 12.26 7.03
N ALA A 76 5.92 12.18 5.89
CA ALA A 76 7.13 12.97 5.66
C ALA A 76 6.82 14.49 5.53
N PRO A 77 5.83 14.93 4.74
CA PRO A 77 5.38 16.32 4.74
C PRO A 77 5.03 16.83 6.15
N LEU A 78 4.31 16.03 6.95
CA LEU A 78 3.91 16.41 8.29
C LEU A 78 5.11 16.65 9.22
N ALA A 79 6.15 15.82 9.13
CA ALA A 79 7.37 16.01 9.91
C ALA A 79 8.06 17.35 9.57
N PHE A 80 8.19 17.67 8.27
CA PHE A 80 8.77 18.96 7.85
C PHE A 80 7.88 20.15 8.22
N LEU A 81 6.56 20.01 8.13
CA LEU A 81 5.61 21.03 8.58
C LEU A 81 5.73 21.28 10.08
N ALA A 82 5.92 20.25 10.90
CA ALA A 82 6.13 20.39 12.35
C ALA A 82 7.42 21.18 12.65
N ILE A 83 8.51 20.91 11.93
CA ILE A 83 9.77 21.68 12.05
C ILE A 83 9.55 23.14 11.66
N ILE A 84 8.91 23.40 10.51
CA ILE A 84 8.60 24.76 10.06
C ILE A 84 7.74 25.48 11.09
N PHE A 85 6.74 24.79 11.66
CA PHE A 85 5.85 25.37 12.65
C PHE A 85 6.59 25.73 13.94
N GLY A 86 7.41 24.82 14.48
CA GLY A 86 8.23 25.10 15.67
C GLY A 86 9.19 26.27 15.43
N TYR A 87 9.84 26.30 14.27
CA TYR A 87 10.69 27.43 13.89
C TYR A 87 9.92 28.74 13.78
N TYR A 88 8.73 28.73 13.16
CA TYR A 88 7.86 29.92 13.07
C TYR A 88 7.47 30.45 14.46
N LEU A 89 7.00 29.57 15.35
CA LEU A 89 6.64 29.93 16.73
C LEU A 89 7.84 30.50 17.51
N SER A 90 9.07 30.08 17.20
CA SER A 90 10.28 30.62 17.83
C SER A 90 10.62 32.06 17.39
N LYS A 91 10.12 32.50 16.22
CA LYS A 91 10.44 33.82 15.64
C LYS A 91 9.30 34.82 15.75
N VAL A 92 8.07 34.34 15.82
CA VAL A 92 6.88 35.18 15.85
C VAL A 92 6.21 35.06 17.19
N LYS A 93 5.97 36.20 17.85
CA LYS A 93 5.11 36.26 19.04
C LYS A 93 3.67 36.03 18.59
N VAL A 94 3.24 34.78 18.65
CA VAL A 94 1.84 34.39 18.45
C VAL A 94 1.12 34.47 19.79
N ASP A 95 -0.09 35.00 19.81
CA ASP A 95 -0.94 35.00 21.01
C ASP A 95 -1.13 33.55 21.48
N ALA A 96 -0.88 33.30 22.77
CA ALA A 96 -1.03 31.98 23.38
C ALA A 96 -2.44 31.39 23.17
N ARG A 97 -3.48 32.23 23.12
CA ARG A 97 -4.87 31.82 22.85
C ARG A 97 -5.01 31.21 21.46
N ILE A 98 -4.33 31.76 20.45
CA ILE A 98 -4.34 31.23 19.08
C ILE A 98 -3.65 29.87 19.03
N THR A 99 -2.51 29.74 19.69
CA THR A 99 -1.78 28.46 19.77
C THR A 99 -2.60 27.38 20.48
N ILE A 100 -3.25 27.72 21.59
CA ILE A 100 -4.13 26.80 22.33
C ILE A 100 -5.33 26.39 21.46
N LEU A 101 -5.99 27.35 20.80
CA LEU A 101 -7.10 27.08 19.90
C LEU A 101 -6.66 26.14 18.76
N TYR A 102 -5.50 26.38 18.16
CA TYR A 102 -4.96 25.53 17.11
C TYR A 102 -4.68 24.11 17.61
N GLY A 103 -4.05 23.96 18.77
CA GLY A 103 -3.82 22.66 19.40
C GLY A 103 -5.14 21.93 19.69
N PHE A 104 -6.15 22.64 20.19
CA PHE A 104 -7.48 22.09 20.40
C PHE A 104 -8.11 21.63 19.08
N LEU A 105 -8.00 22.40 18.00
CA LEU A 105 -8.49 22.00 16.68
C LEU A 105 -7.81 20.72 16.18
N LEU A 106 -6.49 20.59 16.34
CA LEU A 106 -5.77 19.36 15.97
C LEU A 106 -6.25 18.16 16.78
N ILE A 107 -6.44 18.31 18.10
CA ILE A 107 -6.95 17.25 18.96
C ILE A 107 -8.38 16.86 18.55
N ALA A 108 -9.26 17.84 18.38
CA ALA A 108 -10.66 17.62 18.06
C ALA A 108 -10.89 17.01 16.67
N THR A 109 -10.07 17.37 15.69
CA THR A 109 -10.26 16.95 14.29
C THR A 109 -9.44 15.72 13.88
N ILE A 110 -8.31 15.45 14.55
CA ILE A 110 -7.40 14.35 14.22
C ILE A 110 -7.31 13.33 15.36
N ALA A 111 -6.90 13.75 16.56
CA ALA A 111 -6.58 12.80 17.63
C ALA A 111 -7.82 12.10 18.19
N LEU A 112 -8.87 12.84 18.57
CA LEU A 112 -10.09 12.28 19.14
C LEU A 112 -10.85 11.36 18.16
N PRO A 113 -11.05 11.74 16.88
CA PRO A 113 -11.70 10.84 15.92
C PRO A 113 -10.90 9.57 15.68
N THR A 114 -9.56 9.67 15.59
CA THR A 114 -8.68 8.50 15.43
C THR A 114 -8.77 7.59 16.64
N LEU A 115 -8.67 8.14 17.86
CA LEU A 115 -8.80 7.37 19.09
C LEU A 115 -10.16 6.67 19.16
N LYS A 116 -11.26 7.40 18.92
CA LYS A 116 -12.61 6.81 18.93
C LYS A 116 -12.78 5.71 17.88
N ARG A 117 -12.17 5.87 16.70
CA ARG A 117 -12.29 4.91 15.60
C ARG A 117 -11.45 3.66 15.84
N ASP A 118 -10.22 3.81 16.35
CA ASP A 118 -9.20 2.76 16.30
C ASP A 118 -8.87 2.16 17.68
N TRP A 119 -9.30 2.78 18.78
CA TRP A 119 -9.01 2.26 20.12
C TRP A 119 -9.64 0.89 20.35
N GLY A 120 -8.80 -0.07 20.76
CA GLY A 120 -9.22 -1.44 21.03
C GLY A 120 -9.57 -2.27 19.78
N LYS A 121 -9.31 -1.74 18.57
CA LYS A 121 -9.47 -2.50 17.32
C LYS A 121 -8.14 -3.11 16.88
N ASP A 122 -8.27 -4.08 15.98
CA ASP A 122 -7.13 -4.68 15.30
C ASP A 122 -6.29 -3.64 14.57
N THR A 123 -5.03 -3.99 14.34
CA THR A 123 -4.10 -3.10 13.66
C THR A 123 -4.57 -2.83 12.23
N ARG A 124 -4.21 -1.67 11.68
CA ARG A 124 -4.62 -1.29 10.32
C ARG A 124 -4.13 -2.25 9.23
N PHE A 125 -2.99 -2.94 9.45
CA PHE A 125 -2.30 -3.70 8.41
C PHE A 125 -2.61 -5.19 8.44
N TYR A 126 -3.05 -5.72 9.58
CA TYR A 126 -3.52 -7.09 9.72
C TYR A 126 -4.47 -7.20 10.90
N ASN A 127 -5.40 -8.14 10.79
CA ASN A 127 -6.38 -8.45 11.81
C ASN A 127 -6.19 -9.87 12.37
N SER A 128 -7.06 -10.25 13.30
CA SER A 128 -7.08 -11.59 13.91
C SER A 128 -7.34 -12.72 12.90
N ASP A 129 -8.10 -12.47 11.84
CA ASP A 129 -8.33 -13.44 10.75
C ASP A 129 -7.05 -13.67 9.94
N ASP A 130 -6.29 -12.61 9.62
CA ASP A 130 -5.00 -12.72 8.92
C ASP A 130 -3.99 -13.57 9.70
N LEU A 131 -3.96 -13.42 11.03
CA LEU A 131 -3.12 -14.25 11.90
C LEU A 131 -3.57 -15.72 11.90
N THR A 132 -4.88 -15.95 11.79
CA THR A 132 -5.46 -17.30 11.70
C THR A 132 -5.12 -17.93 10.35
N HIS A 133 -5.31 -17.21 9.24
CA HIS A 133 -4.94 -17.65 7.91
C HIS A 133 -3.43 -17.92 7.80
N ALA A 134 -2.58 -17.07 8.40
CA ALA A 134 -1.14 -17.29 8.43
C ALA A 134 -0.74 -18.59 9.14
N LYS A 135 -1.43 -18.96 10.23
CA LYS A 135 -1.22 -20.25 10.90
C LYS A 135 -1.66 -21.42 10.02
N LEU A 136 -2.80 -21.32 9.34
CA LEU A 136 -3.25 -22.35 8.40
C LEU A 136 -2.24 -22.56 7.27
N VAL A 137 -1.69 -21.48 6.71
CA VAL A 137 -0.59 -21.58 5.73
C VAL A 137 0.61 -22.29 6.33
N GLN A 138 0.97 -21.99 7.59
CA GLN A 138 2.11 -22.61 8.25
C GLN A 138 1.94 -24.12 8.49
N GLU A 139 0.71 -24.56 8.73
CA GLU A 139 0.35 -25.96 8.93
C GLU A 139 0.39 -26.77 7.62
N VAL A 140 0.09 -26.11 6.49
CA VAL A 140 -0.03 -26.79 5.19
C VAL A 140 1.27 -26.78 4.38
N VAL A 141 2.01 -25.67 4.40
CA VAL A 141 3.22 -25.48 3.59
C VAL A 141 4.45 -25.65 4.47
N HIS A 142 5.48 -26.40 4.06
CA HIS A 142 6.68 -26.53 4.88
C HIS A 142 7.48 -25.22 4.96
N LYS A 143 8.29 -25.11 6.01
CA LYS A 143 9.18 -23.95 6.19
C LYS A 143 10.20 -23.92 5.03
N ASN A 144 10.31 -22.76 4.37
CA ASN A 144 11.16 -22.48 3.19
C ASN A 144 10.63 -22.96 1.83
N GLU A 145 9.48 -23.60 1.76
CA GLU A 145 8.87 -23.89 0.45
C GLU A 145 8.23 -22.61 -0.12
N PRO A 146 8.46 -22.32 -1.42
CA PRO A 146 7.79 -21.21 -2.07
C PRO A 146 6.30 -21.51 -2.20
N VAL A 147 5.49 -20.51 -1.86
CA VAL A 147 4.03 -20.53 -2.01
C VAL A 147 3.62 -19.32 -2.82
N TYR A 148 2.62 -19.46 -3.67
CA TYR A 148 2.05 -18.32 -4.38
C TYR A 148 0.64 -18.03 -3.88
N PHE A 149 0.40 -16.78 -3.52
CA PHE A 149 -0.92 -16.28 -3.16
C PHE A 149 -1.50 -15.51 -4.34
N LEU A 150 -2.58 -16.01 -4.90
CA LEU A 150 -3.35 -15.41 -5.98
C LEU A 150 -4.67 -14.86 -5.44
N GLY A 151 -4.66 -13.57 -5.09
CA GLY A 151 -5.77 -12.86 -4.45
C GLY A 151 -5.57 -12.56 -2.95
N PRO A 152 -5.19 -13.52 -2.09
CA PRO A 152 -4.95 -13.22 -0.68
C PRO A 152 -3.91 -12.12 -0.47
N HIS A 153 -4.04 -11.37 0.63
CA HIS A 153 -3.21 -10.21 0.92
C HIS A 153 -1.73 -10.59 1.09
N SER A 154 -0.83 -9.82 0.48
CA SER A 154 0.61 -10.10 0.45
C SER A 154 1.30 -10.07 1.82
N SER A 155 0.68 -9.46 2.84
CA SER A 155 1.17 -9.55 4.23
C SER A 155 1.23 -10.98 4.75
N LEU A 156 0.45 -11.91 4.20
CA LEU A 156 0.48 -13.32 4.59
C LEU A 156 1.86 -13.95 4.38
N TYR A 157 2.67 -13.48 3.42
CA TYR A 157 4.04 -13.95 3.28
C TYR A 157 4.86 -13.67 4.54
N ALA A 158 4.76 -12.45 5.06
CA ALA A 158 5.47 -12.05 6.27
C ALA A 158 4.89 -12.75 7.51
N LEU A 159 3.55 -12.78 7.65
CA LEU A 159 2.88 -13.37 8.82
C LEU A 159 3.07 -14.90 8.88
N ALA A 160 2.99 -15.58 7.74
CA ALA A 160 3.20 -17.03 7.66
C ALA A 160 4.69 -17.42 7.63
N ASN A 161 5.61 -16.47 7.55
CA ASN A 161 7.03 -16.71 7.33
C ASN A 161 7.26 -17.60 6.09
N ARG A 162 6.70 -17.17 4.95
CA ARG A 162 6.81 -17.82 3.65
C ARG A 162 7.34 -16.84 2.61
N VAL A 163 7.95 -17.38 1.57
CA VAL A 163 8.56 -16.57 0.51
C VAL A 163 7.78 -16.83 -0.79
N PRO A 164 7.42 -15.77 -1.55
CA PRO A 164 6.82 -15.96 -2.85
C PRO A 164 7.84 -16.50 -3.88
N PRO A 165 7.41 -17.27 -4.89
CA PRO A 165 8.26 -17.63 -6.01
C PRO A 165 8.76 -16.39 -6.73
N LYS A 166 9.97 -16.44 -7.30
CA LYS A 166 10.59 -15.28 -7.97
C LYS A 166 10.49 -15.41 -9.49
N PRO A 167 10.24 -14.31 -10.22
CA PRO A 167 9.99 -12.95 -9.74
C PRO A 167 8.60 -12.86 -9.11
N TRP A 168 8.46 -11.90 -8.19
CA TRP A 168 7.21 -11.68 -7.48
C TRP A 168 6.80 -10.22 -7.56
N ALA A 169 5.53 -9.99 -7.87
CA ALA A 169 4.84 -8.73 -7.69
C ALA A 169 3.51 -9.00 -6.97
N ASP A 170 2.93 -7.97 -6.36
CA ASP A 170 1.60 -8.08 -5.79
C ASP A 170 0.55 -8.27 -6.91
N ASN A 171 -0.63 -8.79 -6.58
CA ASN A 171 -1.67 -9.11 -7.57
C ASN A 171 -2.46 -7.85 -7.97
N PHE A 172 -1.76 -6.85 -8.50
CA PHE A 172 -2.36 -5.66 -9.07
C PHE A 172 -2.16 -5.60 -10.57
N GLY A 173 -3.19 -5.13 -11.28
CA GLY A 173 -3.15 -4.97 -12.73
C GLY A 173 -1.97 -4.15 -13.22
N TRP A 174 -1.60 -3.08 -12.51
CA TRP A 174 -0.47 -2.22 -12.88
C TRP A 174 0.91 -2.90 -12.83
N TYR A 175 1.02 -4.12 -12.30
CA TYR A 175 2.23 -4.92 -12.37
C TYR A 175 2.20 -5.94 -13.49
N TYR A 176 1.12 -6.72 -13.58
CA TYR A 176 1.03 -7.87 -14.48
C TYR A 176 0.47 -7.54 -15.87
N GLU A 177 -0.25 -6.44 -16.04
CA GLU A 177 -0.75 -6.01 -17.35
C GLU A 177 0.27 -5.18 -18.15
N ILE A 178 1.48 -4.99 -17.61
CA ILE A 178 2.61 -4.51 -18.40
C ILE A 178 3.00 -5.61 -19.39
N GLY A 179 3.08 -5.26 -20.67
CA GLY A 179 3.35 -6.20 -21.75
C GLY A 179 4.59 -7.06 -21.49
N GLY A 180 4.40 -8.39 -21.52
CA GLY A 180 5.47 -9.38 -21.33
C GLY A 180 5.69 -9.83 -19.88
N VAL A 181 5.20 -9.11 -18.86
CA VAL A 181 5.52 -9.40 -17.45
C VAL A 181 4.92 -10.73 -16.97
N GLN A 182 3.68 -11.05 -17.32
CA GLN A 182 3.07 -12.35 -16.96
C GLN A 182 3.84 -13.52 -17.58
N GLY A 183 4.14 -13.45 -18.89
CA GLY A 183 4.90 -14.47 -19.59
C GLY A 183 6.31 -14.66 -19.02
N GLU A 184 7.00 -13.57 -18.69
CA GLU A 184 8.31 -13.63 -18.02
C GLU A 184 8.21 -14.28 -16.63
N THR A 185 7.18 -13.94 -15.86
CA THR A 185 6.92 -14.53 -14.54
C THR A 185 6.74 -16.04 -14.64
N ILE A 186 5.88 -16.49 -15.55
CA ILE A 186 5.62 -17.92 -15.79
C ILE A 186 6.88 -18.63 -16.28
N SER A 187 7.63 -18.03 -17.21
CA SER A 187 8.87 -18.61 -17.72
C SER A 187 9.90 -18.83 -16.62
N ARG A 188 10.02 -17.90 -15.67
CA ARG A 188 10.96 -18.02 -14.53
C ARG A 188 10.45 -18.99 -13.45
N TRP A 189 9.14 -19.14 -13.31
CA TRP A 189 8.57 -20.22 -12.50
C TRP A 189 8.77 -21.60 -13.13
N GLY A 190 9.04 -21.71 -14.43
CA GLY A 190 9.32 -22.99 -15.09
C GLY A 190 10.48 -23.77 -14.44
N ASP A 191 11.50 -23.05 -13.96
CA ASP A 191 12.69 -23.66 -13.34
C ASP A 191 12.45 -24.08 -11.87
N ASP A 192 11.61 -23.34 -11.15
CA ASP A 192 11.29 -23.57 -9.73
C ASP A 192 9.87 -23.08 -9.40
N PRO A 193 8.83 -23.81 -9.82
CA PRO A 193 7.45 -23.39 -9.61
C PRO A 193 7.04 -23.61 -8.15
N PRO A 194 6.16 -22.77 -7.59
CA PRO A 194 5.66 -22.97 -6.23
C PRO A 194 4.93 -24.31 -6.13
N GLU A 195 5.13 -25.06 -5.05
CA GLU A 195 4.41 -26.33 -4.87
C GLU A 195 2.92 -26.10 -4.55
N TYR A 196 2.64 -24.98 -3.86
CA TYR A 196 1.32 -24.60 -3.39
C TYR A 196 0.91 -23.24 -3.93
N VAL A 197 -0.34 -23.16 -4.39
CA VAL A 197 -1.00 -21.90 -4.73
C VAL A 197 -2.25 -21.74 -3.86
N PHE A 198 -2.38 -20.64 -3.14
CA PHE A 198 -3.64 -20.27 -2.49
C PHE A 198 -4.36 -19.29 -3.39
N TRP A 199 -5.48 -19.74 -3.95
CA TRP A 199 -6.23 -19.00 -4.94
C TRP A 199 -7.57 -18.56 -4.36
N GLN A 200 -7.74 -17.25 -4.21
CA GLN A 200 -9.00 -16.61 -3.91
C GLN A 200 -9.85 -16.48 -5.17
N LEU A 201 -11.09 -16.97 -5.12
CA LEU A 201 -12.05 -16.73 -6.20
C LEU A 201 -12.30 -15.22 -6.35
N PRO A 202 -12.28 -14.69 -7.58
CA PRO A 202 -12.45 -13.26 -7.81
C PRO A 202 -13.85 -12.79 -7.38
N GLU A 203 -13.90 -11.64 -6.74
CA GLU A 203 -15.15 -10.95 -6.44
C GLU A 203 -15.79 -10.39 -7.72
N SER A 204 -17.09 -10.07 -7.65
CA SER A 204 -17.78 -9.39 -8.75
C SER A 204 -17.38 -7.91 -8.82
N GLY A 205 -16.98 -7.44 -10.00
CA GLY A 205 -16.66 -6.02 -10.21
C GLY A 205 -15.89 -5.80 -11.50
N ASN A 206 -15.28 -4.62 -11.65
CA ASN A 206 -14.36 -4.36 -12.75
C ASN A 206 -13.05 -5.13 -12.51
N TRP A 207 -12.34 -5.48 -13.58
CA TRP A 207 -11.10 -6.28 -13.49
C TRP A 207 -9.98 -5.65 -12.65
N PHE A 208 -10.04 -4.33 -12.38
CA PHE A 208 -9.04 -3.58 -11.61
C PHE A 208 -9.50 -3.26 -10.17
N ASP A 209 -10.72 -3.66 -9.80
CA ASP A 209 -11.21 -3.48 -8.43
C ASP A 209 -10.47 -4.43 -7.46
N LEU A 210 -10.44 -4.07 -6.18
CA LEU A 210 -9.80 -4.91 -5.16
C LEU A 210 -10.54 -6.25 -5.07
N GLY A 211 -9.79 -7.36 -5.05
CA GLY A 211 -10.34 -8.70 -4.92
C GLY A 211 -10.91 -9.31 -6.21
N THR A 212 -10.95 -8.57 -7.32
CA THR A 212 -11.50 -9.08 -8.59
C THR A 212 -10.42 -9.50 -9.58
N TYR A 213 -9.24 -8.85 -9.54
CA TYR A 213 -8.20 -9.02 -10.54
C TYR A 213 -7.58 -10.43 -10.52
N GLN A 214 -7.44 -11.00 -11.71
CA GLN A 214 -6.77 -12.28 -11.94
C GLN A 214 -5.89 -12.14 -13.20
N PRO A 215 -4.55 -12.16 -13.09
CA PRO A 215 -3.65 -12.13 -14.25
C PRO A 215 -3.89 -13.35 -15.13
N ARG A 216 -4.46 -13.13 -16.31
CA ARG A 216 -5.03 -14.21 -17.16
C ARG A 216 -4.03 -15.31 -17.49
N GLN A 217 -2.81 -14.98 -17.92
CA GLN A 217 -1.83 -16.00 -18.30
C GLN A 217 -1.37 -16.82 -17.08
N ILE A 218 -1.25 -16.17 -15.91
CA ILE A 218 -0.85 -16.85 -14.67
C ILE A 218 -1.99 -17.75 -14.18
N ALA A 219 -3.24 -17.27 -14.22
CA ALA A 219 -4.42 -18.07 -13.89
C ALA A 219 -4.54 -19.29 -14.80
N ASP A 220 -4.45 -19.10 -16.13
CA ASP A 220 -4.49 -20.18 -17.12
C ASP A 220 -3.35 -21.20 -16.87
N PHE A 221 -2.15 -20.73 -16.52
CA PHE A 221 -1.02 -21.58 -16.16
C PHE A 221 -1.31 -22.41 -14.90
N ILE A 222 -1.88 -21.80 -13.86
CA ILE A 222 -2.22 -22.51 -12.62
C ILE A 222 -3.29 -23.56 -12.89
N GLU A 223 -4.35 -23.23 -13.62
CA GLU A 223 -5.41 -24.18 -13.98
C GLU A 223 -4.88 -25.39 -14.76
N ALA A 224 -3.91 -25.18 -15.65
CA ALA A 224 -3.34 -26.25 -16.45
C ALA A 224 -2.36 -27.15 -15.68
N ASN A 225 -1.68 -26.64 -14.65
CA ASN A 225 -0.55 -27.32 -14.00
C ASN A 225 -0.78 -27.72 -12.54
N TYR A 226 -1.90 -27.30 -11.94
CA TYR A 226 -2.21 -27.54 -10.55
C TYR A 226 -3.60 -28.16 -10.40
N ALA A 227 -3.73 -29.07 -9.44
CA ALA A 227 -5.00 -29.64 -9.04
C ALA A 227 -5.63 -28.79 -7.93
N LYS A 228 -6.87 -28.34 -8.17
CA LYS A 228 -7.67 -27.67 -7.15
C LYS A 228 -7.97 -28.63 -6.00
N GLY A 229 -7.54 -28.25 -4.81
CA GLY A 229 -7.80 -28.94 -3.56
C GLY A 229 -8.98 -28.35 -2.79
N GLU A 230 -8.91 -28.50 -1.47
CA GLU A 230 -9.96 -28.07 -0.55
C GLU A 230 -9.99 -26.55 -0.33
N LYS A 231 -11.13 -26.06 0.15
CA LYS A 231 -11.29 -24.69 0.64
C LYS A 231 -10.58 -24.58 1.98
N ILE A 232 -9.61 -23.68 2.11
CA ILE A 232 -8.87 -23.46 3.37
C ILE A 232 -9.55 -22.37 4.22
N TRP A 233 -10.00 -21.27 3.59
CA TRP A 233 -10.81 -20.23 4.24
C TRP A 233 -11.68 -19.49 3.20
N ASP A 234 -12.35 -18.42 3.59
CA ASP A 234 -13.35 -17.73 2.76
C ASP A 234 -12.89 -17.42 1.34
N ASN A 235 -13.57 -18.06 0.39
CA ASN A 235 -13.31 -18.04 -1.05
C ASN A 235 -11.89 -18.44 -1.48
N VAL A 236 -11.05 -18.99 -0.59
CA VAL A 236 -9.67 -19.41 -0.90
C VAL A 236 -9.54 -20.92 -0.91
N TYR A 237 -9.02 -21.43 -2.03
CA TYR A 237 -8.72 -22.84 -2.23
C TYR A 237 -7.22 -23.05 -2.32
N ILE A 238 -6.73 -24.16 -1.78
CA ILE A 238 -5.37 -24.59 -2.04
C ILE A 238 -5.31 -25.37 -3.35
N TRP A 239 -4.32 -25.08 -4.17
CA TRP A 239 -4.00 -25.80 -5.37
C TRP A 239 -2.61 -26.39 -5.23
N ARG A 240 -2.45 -27.65 -5.61
CA ARG A 240 -1.18 -28.37 -5.51
C ARG A 240 -0.68 -28.70 -6.90
N LYS A 241 0.62 -28.57 -7.11
CA LYS A 241 1.23 -28.90 -8.39
C LYS A 241 0.90 -30.35 -8.76
N ASN A 242 0.54 -30.58 -10.03
CA ASN A 242 0.30 -31.94 -10.50
C ASN A 242 1.60 -32.75 -10.37
N ALA A 243 1.50 -33.96 -9.81
CA ALA A 243 2.61 -34.91 -9.83
C ALA A 243 2.81 -35.35 -11.29
N ASN A 244 3.89 -34.87 -11.91
CA ASN A 244 4.37 -35.38 -13.20
C ASN A 244 5.09 -36.71 -13.00
#